data_AF-A0A7L1D2S2-F1
#
_entry.id   AF-A0A7L1D2S2-F1
#
_cell.length_a   1.000
_cell.length_b   1.000
_cell.length_c   1.000
_cell.angle_alpha   90.00
_cell.angle_beta   90.00
_cell.angle_gamma   90.00
#
_symmetry.space_group_name_H-M   'P 1'
#
loop_
_entity.id
_entity.type
_entity.pdbx_description
1 polymer ?
#
loop_
_entity_poly.entity_id
_entity_poly.type
_entity_poly.pdbx_seq_one_letter_code
_entity_poly.pdbx_strand_id
1 'polypeptide(L)'
;LLFPEKRCPTLSMPTNGGFKCLDGAYFGSRCEYYCSPGYQLKGDRIVTCMDNKVWSGRPASCVDTEPPRIQCPSVKEKTAEPNKLTARVFWDTPEGRDTADGILTDVILKGLPPGSHFPEGDHKIQYTVYDRAENKGTCKFLVKVRVRRCAKLNAPDNGYIKCSGDGNNYGATCEFSCVGGYELQGSPARVCQYNLGWSGVEPTCAPMNINVNVRTAAALLDQFYEKRRLLIISTPTAANFFYRMQLGMLQPAQCGLDLRHVTVVELVGVFPAQIGRIGVKLLPPSLALQLRLLLRIPHYSFNIVVMDKHGMDKERYPFPATPAELFALIDKFPLRKDEMKLQAEIGQSCP
;
A
#
# COMPACT_ATOMS: atom_id res chain seq x y z
N LEU A 1 -60.78 -79.28 -20.75
CA LEU A 1 -60.38 -78.60 -19.49
C LEU A 1 -59.38 -77.51 -19.86
N LEU A 2 -59.83 -76.26 -19.96
CA LEU A 2 -58.93 -75.11 -20.12
C LEU A 2 -58.26 -74.88 -18.77
N PHE A 3 -56.98 -75.24 -18.63
CA PHE A 3 -56.20 -74.82 -17.48
C PHE A 3 -56.07 -73.30 -17.55
N PRO A 4 -56.48 -72.55 -16.51
CA PRO A 4 -56.31 -71.11 -16.52
C PRO A 4 -54.82 -70.79 -16.59
N GLU A 5 -54.46 -70.01 -17.60
CA GLU A 5 -53.08 -69.65 -17.87
C GLU A 5 -52.49 -68.89 -16.66
N LYS A 6 -51.41 -69.41 -16.10
CA LYS A 6 -50.75 -68.79 -14.94
C LYS A 6 -49.91 -67.62 -15.44
N ARG A 7 -50.28 -66.41 -15.04
CA ARG A 7 -49.60 -65.16 -15.40
C ARG A 7 -49.27 -64.35 -14.15
N CYS A 8 -48.08 -63.78 -14.09
CA CYS A 8 -47.68 -62.81 -13.07
C CYS A 8 -48.18 -61.40 -13.41
N PRO A 9 -48.19 -60.46 -12.44
CA PRO A 9 -48.48 -59.05 -12.72
C PRO A 9 -47.54 -58.47 -13.78
N THR A 10 -48.08 -57.58 -14.62
CA THR A 10 -47.29 -56.84 -15.62
C THR A 10 -46.23 -55.98 -14.93
N LEU A 11 -44.96 -56.17 -15.29
CA LEU A 11 -43.85 -55.37 -14.79
C LEU A 11 -43.94 -53.95 -15.36
N SER A 12 -43.68 -52.95 -14.52
CA SER A 12 -43.54 -51.56 -14.95
C SER A 12 -42.16 -51.32 -15.57
N MET A 13 -42.11 -50.50 -16.62
CA MET A 13 -40.85 -50.10 -17.23
C MET A 13 -40.08 -49.20 -16.24
N PRO A 14 -38.81 -49.51 -15.90
CA PRO A 14 -38.02 -48.62 -15.06
C PRO A 14 -37.68 -47.34 -15.84
N THR A 15 -37.78 -46.19 -15.17
CA THR A 15 -37.29 -44.91 -15.72
C THR A 15 -35.78 -45.03 -16.00
N ASN A 16 -35.31 -44.53 -17.15
CA ASN A 16 -33.90 -44.62 -17.58
C ASN A 16 -33.35 -46.05 -17.71
N GLY A 17 -34.21 -47.00 -18.08
CA GLY A 17 -33.82 -48.38 -18.37
C GLY A 17 -34.92 -49.16 -19.06
N GLY A 18 -34.82 -50.49 -19.00
CA GLY A 18 -35.84 -51.39 -19.49
C GLY A 18 -35.68 -52.80 -18.98
N PHE A 19 -36.57 -53.69 -19.43
CA PHE A 19 -36.43 -55.13 -19.20
C PHE A 19 -36.82 -55.91 -20.46
N LYS A 20 -36.23 -57.09 -20.63
CA LYS A 20 -36.57 -58.03 -21.71
C LYS A 20 -37.02 -59.35 -21.10
N CYS A 21 -38.24 -59.77 -21.42
CA CYS A 21 -38.80 -61.05 -21.00
C CYS A 21 -38.76 -62.07 -22.13
N LEU A 22 -38.50 -63.34 -21.81
CA LEU A 22 -38.54 -64.43 -22.79
C LEU A 22 -39.96 -64.71 -23.30
N ASP A 23 -40.94 -64.75 -22.39
CA ASP A 23 -42.33 -65.08 -22.72
C ASP A 23 -43.30 -64.22 -21.89
N GLY A 24 -43.23 -62.90 -22.09
CA GLY A 24 -44.09 -61.92 -21.40
C GLY A 24 -44.19 -62.15 -19.88
N ALA A 25 -45.41 -62.20 -19.36
CA ALA A 25 -45.70 -62.45 -17.95
C ALA A 25 -46.18 -63.88 -17.67
N TYR A 26 -45.92 -64.85 -18.56
CA TYR A 26 -46.34 -66.24 -18.38
C TYR A 26 -45.49 -66.98 -17.35
N PHE A 27 -46.08 -68.00 -16.72
CA PHE A 27 -45.37 -68.87 -15.78
C PHE A 27 -44.07 -69.42 -16.36
N GLY A 28 -42.97 -69.31 -15.61
CA GLY A 28 -41.63 -69.71 -16.05
C GLY A 28 -40.90 -68.68 -16.93
N SER A 29 -41.56 -67.61 -17.39
CA SER A 29 -40.92 -66.52 -18.13
C SER A 29 -39.85 -65.84 -17.28
N ARG A 30 -38.68 -65.58 -17.87
CA ARG A 30 -37.54 -64.90 -17.25
C ARG A 30 -37.39 -63.52 -17.86
N CYS A 31 -37.38 -62.49 -17.02
CA CYS A 31 -37.20 -61.10 -17.39
C CYS A 31 -35.87 -60.57 -16.86
N GLU A 32 -35.06 -60.00 -17.75
CA GLU A 32 -33.76 -59.40 -17.41
C GLU A 32 -33.82 -57.88 -17.56
N TYR A 33 -33.44 -57.18 -16.48
CA TYR A 33 -33.40 -55.72 -16.41
C TYR A 33 -32.06 -55.18 -16.90
N TYR A 34 -32.09 -54.00 -17.52
CA TYR A 34 -30.92 -53.23 -17.94
C TYR A 34 -31.18 -51.74 -17.77
N CYS A 35 -30.12 -50.96 -17.54
CA CYS A 35 -30.20 -49.51 -17.40
C CYS A 35 -29.54 -48.79 -18.58
N SER A 36 -29.98 -47.56 -18.85
CA SER A 36 -29.30 -46.64 -19.74
C SER A 36 -27.92 -46.26 -19.19
N PRO A 37 -26.97 -45.80 -20.04
CA PRO A 37 -25.66 -45.33 -19.59
C PRO A 37 -25.79 -44.28 -18.47
N GLY A 38 -24.92 -44.39 -17.45
CA GLY A 38 -24.95 -43.53 -16.25
C GLY A 38 -25.83 -44.03 -15.11
N TYR A 39 -26.70 -45.01 -15.35
CA TYR A 39 -27.60 -45.55 -14.33
C TYR A 39 -27.21 -46.97 -13.90
N GLN A 40 -27.32 -47.25 -12.60
CA GLN A 40 -27.05 -48.56 -12.01
C GLN A 40 -28.34 -49.27 -11.58
N LEU A 41 -28.36 -50.59 -11.70
CA LEU A 41 -29.49 -51.42 -11.26
C LEU A 41 -29.53 -51.50 -9.73
N LYS A 42 -30.70 -51.19 -9.16
CA LYS A 42 -31.03 -51.40 -7.75
C LYS A 42 -32.19 -52.38 -7.64
N GLY A 43 -31.87 -53.63 -7.29
CA GLY A 43 -32.82 -54.74 -7.20
C GLY A 43 -32.27 -55.99 -7.89
N ASP A 44 -33.14 -56.96 -8.16
CA ASP A 44 -32.73 -58.21 -8.80
C ASP A 44 -32.62 -58.02 -10.32
N ARG A 45 -31.43 -58.27 -10.88
CA ARG A 45 -31.19 -58.17 -12.34
C ARG A 45 -32.13 -59.06 -13.15
N ILE A 46 -32.56 -60.19 -12.57
CA ILE A 46 -33.35 -61.21 -13.23
C ILE A 46 -34.49 -61.63 -12.32
N VAL A 47 -35.71 -61.62 -12.84
CA VAL A 47 -36.90 -62.13 -12.15
C VAL A 47 -37.60 -63.19 -13.00
N THR A 48 -38.14 -64.21 -12.34
CA THR A 48 -38.85 -65.32 -13.00
C THR A 48 -40.28 -65.42 -12.46
N CYS A 49 -41.26 -65.65 -13.34
CA CYS A 49 -42.66 -65.79 -12.94
C CYS A 49 -42.90 -67.16 -12.29
N MET A 50 -43.20 -67.16 -10.99
CA MET A 50 -43.35 -68.37 -10.17
C MET A 50 -44.78 -68.93 -10.26
N ASP A 51 -44.96 -70.16 -9.77
CA ASP A 51 -46.22 -70.92 -9.82
C ASP A 51 -47.35 -70.29 -8.99
N ASN A 52 -46.97 -69.53 -7.96
CA ASN A 52 -47.83 -68.70 -7.12
C ASN A 52 -48.26 -67.37 -7.77
N LYS A 53 -47.93 -67.15 -9.06
CA LYS A 53 -48.21 -65.92 -9.82
C LYS A 53 -47.49 -64.67 -9.29
N VAL A 54 -46.36 -64.84 -8.61
CA VAL A 54 -45.49 -63.76 -8.12
C VAL A 54 -44.11 -63.88 -8.77
N TRP A 55 -43.43 -62.75 -8.96
CA TRP A 55 -42.05 -62.73 -9.45
C TRP A 55 -41.07 -63.19 -8.35
N SER A 56 -40.05 -63.97 -8.73
CA SER A 56 -39.07 -64.59 -7.81
C SER A 56 -38.21 -63.61 -7.01
N GLY A 57 -38.18 -62.33 -7.39
CA GLY A 57 -37.33 -61.29 -6.81
C GLY A 57 -37.99 -59.91 -6.88
N ARG A 58 -37.28 -58.90 -6.39
CA ARG A 58 -37.71 -57.50 -6.43
C ARG A 58 -37.39 -56.91 -7.80
N PRO A 59 -38.41 -56.41 -8.54
CA PRO A 59 -38.19 -55.65 -9.77
C PRO A 59 -37.12 -54.57 -9.58
N ALA A 60 -36.14 -54.52 -10.49
CA ALA A 60 -35.06 -53.56 -10.38
C ALA A 60 -35.49 -52.16 -10.86
N SER A 61 -34.97 -51.13 -10.21
CA SER A 61 -35.01 -49.75 -10.69
C SER A 61 -33.64 -49.29 -11.15
N CYS A 62 -33.60 -48.29 -12.02
CA CYS A 62 -32.37 -47.65 -12.45
C CYS A 62 -32.16 -46.37 -11.65
N VAL A 63 -31.06 -46.29 -10.92
CA VAL A 63 -30.69 -45.14 -10.09
C VAL A 63 -29.33 -44.62 -10.52
N ASP A 64 -29.23 -43.30 -10.59
CA ASP A 64 -27.94 -42.66 -10.76
C ASP A 64 -27.22 -42.58 -9.40
N THR A 65 -25.95 -42.93 -9.42
CA THR A 65 -25.05 -42.96 -8.25
C THR A 65 -23.65 -42.45 -8.62
N GLU A 66 -23.40 -42.11 -9.89
CA GLU A 66 -22.12 -41.57 -10.33
C GLU A 66 -22.09 -40.07 -9.98
N PRO A 67 -21.10 -39.58 -9.23
CA PRO A 67 -20.98 -38.16 -8.99
C PRO A 67 -20.51 -37.43 -10.27
N PRO A 68 -21.01 -36.22 -10.53
CA PRO A 68 -20.60 -35.44 -11.68
C PRO A 68 -19.11 -35.08 -11.63
N ARG A 69 -18.43 -35.17 -12.77
CA ARG A 69 -17.01 -34.81 -12.92
C ARG A 69 -16.89 -33.35 -13.33
N ILE A 70 -16.06 -32.59 -12.62
CA ILE A 70 -15.82 -31.17 -12.89
C ILE A 70 -14.34 -30.93 -13.18
N GLN A 71 -14.04 -30.30 -14.31
CA GLN A 71 -12.65 -30.02 -14.68
C GLN A 71 -12.18 -28.73 -14.01
N CYS A 72 -11.07 -28.83 -13.27
CA CYS A 72 -10.53 -27.66 -12.58
C CYS A 72 -9.75 -26.73 -13.49
N PRO A 73 -9.93 -25.41 -13.35
CA PRO A 73 -8.99 -24.44 -13.87
C PRO A 73 -7.58 -24.70 -13.32
N SER A 74 -6.56 -24.42 -14.14
CA SER A 74 -5.17 -24.43 -13.71
C SER A 74 -4.93 -23.41 -12.60
N VAL A 75 -3.98 -23.67 -11.69
CA VAL A 75 -3.51 -22.69 -10.71
C VAL A 75 -3.15 -21.38 -11.43
N LYS A 76 -3.65 -20.25 -10.91
CA LYS A 76 -3.36 -18.92 -11.46
C LYS A 76 -2.40 -18.20 -10.52
N GLU A 77 -1.24 -17.80 -11.03
CA GLU A 77 -0.27 -16.98 -10.30
C GLU A 77 -0.15 -15.60 -10.97
N LYS A 78 -0.29 -14.55 -10.16
CA LYS A 78 -0.19 -13.16 -10.62
C LYS A 78 0.64 -12.34 -9.66
N THR A 79 1.49 -11.50 -10.22
CA THR A 79 2.18 -10.45 -9.47
C THR A 79 1.33 -9.19 -9.48
N ALA A 80 1.24 -8.49 -8.35
CA ALA A 80 0.55 -7.21 -8.27
C ALA A 80 1.19 -6.16 -9.20
N GLU A 81 0.34 -5.29 -9.76
CA GLU A 81 0.75 -4.17 -10.60
C GLU A 81 1.52 -3.10 -9.80
N PRO A 82 2.23 -2.16 -10.47
CA PRO A 82 2.96 -1.08 -9.80
C PRO A 82 2.08 -0.30 -8.81
N ASN A 83 2.61 -0.06 -7.61
CA ASN A 83 1.96 0.70 -6.54
C ASN A 83 0.63 0.07 -6.06
N LYS A 84 0.41 -1.23 -6.31
CA LYS A 84 -0.76 -1.99 -5.84
C LYS A 84 -0.32 -3.15 -4.93
N LEU A 85 -1.27 -3.61 -4.10
CA LEU A 85 -1.17 -4.80 -3.25
C LEU A 85 -2.12 -5.92 -3.67
N THR A 86 -2.91 -5.67 -4.72
CA THR A 86 -3.89 -6.61 -5.25
C THR A 86 -3.62 -6.88 -6.72
N ALA A 87 -4.08 -8.02 -7.21
CA ALA A 87 -4.06 -8.36 -8.63
C ALA A 87 -5.45 -8.77 -9.09
N ARG A 88 -5.84 -8.33 -10.29
CA ARG A 88 -7.08 -8.79 -10.93
C ARG A 88 -6.83 -10.14 -11.59
N VAL A 89 -7.60 -11.15 -11.23
CA VAL A 89 -7.38 -12.54 -11.70
C VAL A 89 -8.61 -13.08 -12.40
N PHE A 90 -8.42 -13.68 -13.57
CA PHE A 90 -9.49 -14.25 -14.41
C PHE A 90 -9.28 -15.75 -14.64
N TRP A 91 -10.38 -16.47 -14.73
CA TRP A 91 -10.46 -17.86 -15.16
C TRP A 91 -11.87 -18.13 -15.70
N ASP A 92 -12.00 -19.14 -16.54
CA ASP A 92 -13.28 -19.58 -17.08
C ASP A 92 -14.03 -20.39 -16.02
N THR A 93 -15.34 -20.16 -15.92
CA THR A 93 -16.21 -20.93 -15.02
C THR A 93 -16.22 -22.39 -15.48
N PRO A 94 -15.82 -23.34 -14.62
CA PRO A 94 -15.77 -24.75 -15.01
C PRO A 94 -17.17 -25.35 -15.13
N GLU A 95 -17.33 -26.31 -16.05
CA GLU A 95 -18.57 -27.06 -16.25
C GLU A 95 -18.46 -28.46 -15.64
N GLY A 96 -19.57 -28.95 -15.08
CA GLY A 96 -19.72 -30.35 -14.69
C GLY A 96 -20.11 -31.22 -15.88
N ARG A 97 -19.69 -32.48 -15.87
CA ARG A 97 -20.12 -33.51 -16.80
C ARG A 97 -20.50 -34.76 -16.05
N ASP A 98 -21.66 -35.29 -16.36
CA ASP A 98 -22.17 -36.53 -15.82
C ASP A 98 -22.66 -37.47 -16.94
N THR A 99 -22.53 -38.77 -16.72
CA THR A 99 -22.90 -39.78 -17.72
C THR A 99 -24.42 -39.89 -17.90
N ALA A 100 -25.19 -39.72 -16.83
CA ALA A 100 -26.66 -39.77 -16.81
C ALA A 100 -27.30 -38.44 -17.25
N ASP A 101 -26.71 -37.30 -16.87
CA ASP A 101 -27.30 -35.96 -17.07
C ASP A 101 -26.62 -35.09 -18.14
N GLY A 102 -25.44 -35.46 -18.63
CA GLY A 102 -24.71 -34.70 -19.65
C GLY A 102 -23.94 -33.51 -19.06
N ILE A 103 -24.15 -32.28 -19.60
CA ILE A 103 -23.43 -31.08 -19.16
C ILE A 103 -24.22 -30.35 -18.07
N LEU A 104 -23.57 -30.08 -16.94
CA LEU A 104 -24.12 -29.39 -15.78
C LEU A 104 -23.47 -28.01 -15.66
N THR A 105 -24.22 -26.96 -15.96
CA THR A 105 -23.75 -25.56 -15.95
C THR A 105 -24.03 -24.82 -14.64
N ASP A 106 -24.96 -25.33 -13.83
CA ASP A 106 -25.27 -24.74 -12.52
C ASP A 106 -24.20 -25.14 -11.50
N VAL A 107 -23.24 -24.24 -11.30
CA VAL A 107 -22.09 -24.45 -10.43
C VAL A 107 -22.06 -23.44 -9.30
N ILE A 108 -21.84 -23.92 -8.09
CA ILE A 108 -21.78 -23.12 -6.87
C ILE A 108 -20.33 -22.76 -6.58
N LEU A 109 -20.02 -21.46 -6.63
CA LEU A 109 -18.73 -20.89 -6.29
C LEU A 109 -18.61 -20.63 -4.78
N LYS A 110 -17.51 -21.07 -4.19
CA LYS A 110 -17.02 -20.65 -2.89
C LYS A 110 -15.65 -19.99 -3.05
N GLY A 111 -15.58 -18.70 -2.73
CA GLY A 111 -14.40 -17.84 -2.92
C GLY A 111 -14.76 -16.55 -3.65
N LEU A 112 -13.75 -15.76 -4.01
CA LEU A 112 -13.95 -14.57 -4.84
C LEU A 112 -14.22 -14.96 -6.30
N PRO A 113 -15.13 -14.27 -7.02
CA PRO A 113 -15.44 -14.58 -8.42
C PRO A 113 -14.32 -14.16 -9.39
N PRO A 114 -14.28 -14.76 -10.58
CA PRO A 114 -13.32 -14.39 -11.62
C PRO A 114 -13.46 -12.91 -11.98
N GLY A 115 -12.33 -12.26 -12.23
CA GLY A 115 -12.23 -10.83 -12.50
C GLY A 115 -12.22 -9.94 -11.25
N SER A 116 -12.24 -10.51 -10.04
CA SER A 116 -12.09 -9.76 -8.78
C SER A 116 -10.64 -9.34 -8.52
N HIS A 117 -10.46 -8.37 -7.62
CA HIS A 117 -9.16 -8.01 -7.07
C HIS A 117 -8.83 -8.89 -5.87
N PHE A 118 -7.79 -9.70 -6.00
CA PHE A 118 -7.30 -10.58 -4.95
C PHE A 118 -6.18 -9.88 -4.17
N PRO A 119 -6.24 -9.83 -2.83
CA PRO A 119 -5.13 -9.33 -2.03
C PRO A 119 -3.96 -10.31 -2.05
N GLU A 120 -2.80 -9.86 -1.59
CA GLU A 120 -1.62 -10.71 -1.45
C GLU A 120 -1.93 -11.99 -0.65
N GLY A 121 -1.45 -13.12 -1.15
CA GLY A 121 -1.60 -14.43 -0.50
C GLY A 121 -2.14 -15.51 -1.44
N ASP A 122 -2.43 -16.65 -0.83
CA ASP A 122 -2.93 -17.84 -1.52
C ASP A 122 -4.44 -17.96 -1.25
N HIS A 123 -5.24 -17.90 -2.31
CA HIS A 123 -6.70 -17.91 -2.25
C HIS A 123 -7.24 -19.23 -2.80
N LYS A 124 -8.00 -19.94 -1.98
CA LYS A 124 -8.60 -21.22 -2.36
C LYS A 124 -9.97 -21.00 -2.97
N ILE A 125 -10.12 -21.35 -4.24
CA ILE A 125 -11.37 -21.30 -4.97
C ILE A 125 -11.94 -22.70 -5.07
N GLN A 126 -13.24 -22.85 -4.81
CA GLN A 126 -13.95 -24.11 -4.89
C GLN A 126 -15.21 -23.95 -5.72
N TYR A 127 -15.38 -24.86 -6.70
CA TYR A 127 -16.63 -25.02 -7.43
C TYR A 127 -17.27 -26.35 -7.05
N THR A 128 -18.58 -26.32 -6.86
CA THR A 128 -19.39 -27.50 -6.52
C THR A 128 -20.52 -27.60 -7.53
N VAL A 129 -20.77 -28.81 -8.05
CA VAL A 129 -21.85 -29.09 -8.98
C VAL A 129 -22.65 -30.28 -8.46
N TYR A 130 -23.96 -30.24 -8.66
CA TYR A 130 -24.89 -31.31 -8.30
C TYR A 130 -25.54 -31.83 -9.57
N ASP A 131 -25.72 -33.15 -9.66
CA ASP A 131 -26.55 -33.76 -10.69
C ASP A 131 -28.03 -33.78 -10.25
N ARG A 132 -28.92 -34.36 -11.07
CA ARG A 132 -30.35 -34.46 -10.76
C ARG A 132 -30.67 -35.51 -9.69
N ALA A 133 -29.76 -36.43 -9.43
CA ALA A 133 -29.84 -37.42 -8.35
C ALA A 133 -29.21 -36.91 -7.04
N GLU A 134 -28.83 -35.63 -6.99
CA GLU A 134 -28.17 -34.96 -5.87
C GLU A 134 -26.76 -35.48 -5.52
N ASN A 135 -26.10 -36.23 -6.41
CA ASN A 135 -24.69 -36.55 -6.21
C ASN A 135 -23.83 -35.31 -6.44
N LYS A 136 -22.69 -35.26 -5.74
CA LYS A 136 -21.88 -34.05 -5.60
C LYS A 136 -20.51 -34.18 -6.25
N GLY A 137 -20.25 -33.32 -7.22
CA GLY A 137 -18.92 -33.06 -7.79
C GLY A 137 -18.27 -31.84 -7.15
N THR A 138 -16.97 -31.87 -6.89
CA THR A 138 -16.25 -30.70 -6.36
C THR A 138 -14.87 -30.54 -6.98
N CYS A 139 -14.55 -29.32 -7.40
CA CYS A 139 -13.24 -28.92 -7.86
C CYS A 139 -12.65 -27.84 -6.94
N LYS A 140 -11.34 -27.90 -6.67
CA LYS A 140 -10.62 -26.89 -5.88
C LYS A 140 -9.32 -26.51 -6.58
N PHE A 141 -9.06 -25.21 -6.71
CA PHE A 141 -7.79 -24.70 -7.23
C PHE A 141 -7.33 -23.46 -6.45
N LEU A 142 -6.09 -23.03 -6.69
CA LEU A 142 -5.47 -21.90 -6.01
C LEU A 142 -5.28 -20.71 -6.95
N VAL A 143 -5.55 -19.53 -6.42
CA VAL A 143 -5.14 -18.24 -6.98
C VAL A 143 -4.05 -17.67 -6.07
N LYS A 144 -2.83 -17.55 -6.59
CA LYS A 144 -1.66 -17.03 -5.87
C LYS A 144 -1.39 -15.60 -6.30
N VAL A 145 -1.47 -14.67 -5.36
CA VAL A 145 -1.10 -13.27 -5.59
C VAL A 145 0.18 -12.96 -4.82
N ARG A 146 1.19 -12.47 -5.53
CA ARG A 146 2.49 -12.10 -4.96
C ARG A 146 2.72 -10.60 -5.13
N VAL A 147 3.19 -9.94 -4.07
CA VAL A 147 3.64 -8.55 -4.12
C VAL A 147 5.15 -8.53 -4.02
N ARG A 148 5.83 -8.01 -5.04
CA ARG A 148 7.28 -7.82 -5.03
C ARG A 148 7.61 -6.62 -4.15
N ARG A 149 8.61 -6.75 -3.27
CA ARG A 149 9.03 -5.68 -2.37
C ARG A 149 10.53 -5.48 -2.43
N CYS A 150 10.95 -4.22 -2.50
CA CYS A 150 12.34 -3.83 -2.34
C CYS A 150 12.73 -3.82 -0.86
N ALA A 151 14.02 -3.66 -0.56
CA ALA A 151 14.48 -3.40 0.80
C ALA A 151 13.78 -2.14 1.36
N LYS A 152 13.34 -2.17 2.62
CA LYS A 152 12.73 -1.00 3.26
C LYS A 152 13.76 0.11 3.38
N LEU A 153 13.44 1.29 2.87
CA LEU A 153 14.29 2.48 3.02
C LEU A 153 14.03 3.14 4.36
N ASN A 154 15.07 3.75 4.91
CA ASN A 154 15.01 4.56 6.12
C ASN A 154 15.13 6.04 5.75
N ALA A 155 14.66 6.91 6.64
CA ALA A 155 14.91 8.34 6.50
C ALA A 155 16.43 8.60 6.63
N PRO A 156 17.02 9.48 5.80
CA PRO A 156 18.40 9.90 5.99
C PRO A 156 18.54 10.70 7.29
N ASP A 157 19.72 10.67 7.89
CA ASP A 157 20.03 11.53 9.04
C ASP A 157 19.74 12.99 8.68
N ASN A 158 19.06 13.73 9.57
CA ASN A 158 18.63 15.11 9.31
C ASN A 158 17.71 15.25 8.07
N GLY A 159 16.94 14.21 7.75
CA GLY A 159 15.91 14.27 6.73
C GLY A 159 14.72 13.38 7.04
N TYR A 160 13.79 13.35 6.10
CA TYR A 160 12.56 12.57 6.19
C TYR A 160 12.25 11.94 4.83
N ILE A 161 11.47 10.86 4.88
CA ILE A 161 11.07 10.06 3.72
C ILE A 161 9.55 9.93 3.72
N LYS A 162 8.93 10.11 2.55
CA LYS A 162 7.50 9.87 2.34
C LYS A 162 7.34 8.90 1.17
N CYS A 163 6.73 7.75 1.42
CA CYS A 163 6.55 6.72 0.40
C CYS A 163 5.08 6.52 0.04
N SER A 164 4.83 6.18 -1.23
CA SER A 164 3.52 5.74 -1.71
C SER A 164 3.27 4.26 -1.43
N GLY A 165 2.02 3.81 -1.59
CA GLY A 165 1.66 2.40 -1.50
C GLY A 165 1.90 1.82 -0.11
N ASP A 166 2.62 0.70 -0.05
CA ASP A 166 3.02 -0.03 1.16
C ASP A 166 4.45 0.33 1.61
N GLY A 167 5.02 1.41 1.04
CA GLY A 167 6.34 1.92 1.37
C GLY A 167 7.52 1.27 0.64
N ASN A 168 7.38 0.02 0.20
CA ASN A 168 8.44 -0.68 -0.55
C ASN A 168 7.92 -1.68 -1.58
N ASN A 169 6.62 -1.72 -1.88
CA ASN A 169 6.09 -2.57 -2.94
C ASN A 169 6.54 -2.09 -4.32
N TYR A 170 6.59 -3.00 -5.29
CA TYR A 170 6.97 -2.68 -6.67
C TYR A 170 6.15 -1.50 -7.20
N GLY A 171 6.84 -0.49 -7.75
CA GLY A 171 6.25 0.78 -8.18
C GLY A 171 6.00 1.81 -7.08
N ALA A 172 6.29 1.51 -5.81
CA ALA A 172 6.28 2.51 -4.75
C ALA A 172 7.36 3.57 -5.00
N THR A 173 6.99 4.83 -4.83
CA THR A 173 7.89 5.98 -4.93
C THR A 173 8.09 6.54 -3.54
N CYS A 174 9.35 6.67 -3.13
CA CYS A 174 9.74 7.33 -1.89
C CYS A 174 10.42 8.66 -2.22
N GLU A 175 9.86 9.75 -1.71
CA GLU A 175 10.39 11.10 -1.81
C GLU A 175 11.17 11.45 -0.55
N PHE A 176 12.29 12.12 -0.74
CA PHE A 176 13.24 12.48 0.31
C PHE A 176 13.33 13.98 0.45
N SER A 177 13.54 14.44 1.67
CA SER A 177 13.68 15.85 1.97
C SER A 177 14.51 16.01 3.23
N CYS A 178 15.18 17.16 3.33
CA CYS A 178 16.06 17.44 4.46
C CYS A 178 15.42 18.44 5.41
N VAL A 179 15.79 18.34 6.70
CA VAL A 179 15.47 19.39 7.67
C VAL A 179 16.25 20.66 7.30
N GLY A 180 15.76 21.82 7.71
CA GLY A 180 16.27 23.10 7.23
C GLY A 180 17.74 23.35 7.56
N GLY A 181 18.49 23.77 6.53
CA GLY A 181 19.94 23.91 6.51
C GLY A 181 20.73 22.63 6.45
N TYR A 182 20.06 21.54 6.10
CA TYR A 182 20.68 20.50 5.34
C TYR A 182 20.19 20.60 3.90
N GLU A 183 21.04 20.22 2.96
CA GLU A 183 20.74 20.11 1.54
C GLU A 183 20.81 18.65 1.12
N LEU A 184 19.88 18.26 0.26
CA LEU A 184 19.80 16.90 -0.25
C LEU A 184 20.94 16.67 -1.25
N GLN A 185 21.71 15.61 -1.03
CA GLN A 185 22.63 15.04 -1.98
C GLN A 185 22.09 13.68 -2.43
N GLY A 186 22.20 13.34 -3.71
CA GLY A 186 21.62 12.12 -4.28
C GLY A 186 20.27 12.35 -4.94
N SER A 187 19.44 11.30 -5.03
CA SER A 187 18.15 11.40 -5.73
C SER A 187 17.02 11.91 -4.82
N PRO A 188 16.23 12.93 -5.25
CA PRO A 188 15.10 13.46 -4.47
C PRO A 188 13.93 12.49 -4.35
N ALA A 189 13.86 11.51 -5.25
CA ALA A 189 12.91 10.41 -5.18
C ALA A 189 13.54 9.13 -5.69
N ARG A 190 13.11 7.99 -5.14
CA ARG A 190 13.50 6.65 -5.58
C ARG A 190 12.26 5.80 -5.79
N VAL A 191 12.29 4.93 -6.80
CA VAL A 191 11.17 4.04 -7.17
C VAL A 191 11.59 2.59 -7.03
N CYS A 192 10.76 1.75 -6.39
CA CYS A 192 11.01 0.32 -6.27
C CYS A 192 10.78 -0.36 -7.62
N GLN A 193 11.84 -0.93 -8.18
CA GLN A 193 11.83 -1.52 -9.52
C GLN A 193 11.51 -3.02 -9.49
N TYR A 194 11.22 -3.57 -10.67
CA TYR A 194 10.83 -4.99 -10.79
C TYR A 194 11.94 -5.95 -10.35
N ASN A 195 13.21 -5.56 -10.53
CA ASN A 195 14.41 -6.29 -10.10
C ASN A 195 14.65 -6.26 -8.57
N LEU A 196 13.70 -5.74 -7.78
CA LEU A 196 13.79 -5.58 -6.32
C LEU A 196 14.84 -4.55 -5.85
N GLY A 197 15.39 -3.76 -6.78
CA GLY A 197 16.26 -2.63 -6.51
C GLY A 197 15.51 -1.30 -6.48
N TRP A 198 16.10 -0.31 -5.82
CA TRP A 198 15.62 1.08 -5.88
C TRP A 198 16.36 1.85 -6.97
N SER A 199 15.61 2.62 -7.76
CA SER A 199 16.21 3.52 -8.75
C SER A 199 17.07 4.61 -8.10
N GLY A 200 17.94 5.24 -8.89
CA GLY A 200 18.71 6.41 -8.46
C GLY A 200 19.78 6.12 -7.41
N VAL A 201 20.28 7.19 -6.82
CA VAL A 201 21.37 7.18 -5.83
C VAL A 201 20.78 7.39 -4.43
N GLU A 202 21.37 6.72 -3.44
CA GLU A 202 20.97 6.87 -2.04
C GLU A 202 21.07 8.34 -1.59
N PRO A 203 19.99 8.90 -1.02
CA PRO A 203 19.96 10.29 -0.62
C PRO A 203 20.57 10.49 0.76
N THR A 204 21.34 11.55 0.93
CA THR A 204 21.90 11.99 2.21
C THR A 204 21.64 13.48 2.41
N CYS A 205 21.42 13.90 3.65
CA CYS A 205 21.26 15.31 3.99
C CYS A 205 22.56 15.85 4.58
N ALA A 206 23.22 16.75 3.86
CA ALA A 206 24.48 17.36 4.27
C ALA A 206 24.25 18.81 4.74
N PRO A 207 24.98 19.32 5.75
CA PRO A 207 24.83 20.70 6.19
C PRO A 207 25.00 21.68 5.02
N MET A 208 24.10 22.66 4.95
CA MET A 208 24.11 23.68 3.91
C MET A 208 25.43 24.46 3.95
N ASN A 209 26.09 24.57 2.80
CA ASN A 209 27.34 25.30 2.70
C ASN A 209 27.11 26.79 2.41
N ILE A 210 27.01 27.59 3.46
CA ILE A 210 26.85 29.06 3.35
C ILE A 210 28.14 29.70 2.83
N ASN A 211 28.11 30.28 1.64
CA ASN A 211 29.22 31.05 1.07
C ASN A 211 29.18 32.51 1.54
N VAL A 212 30.09 32.88 2.45
CA VAL A 212 30.23 34.25 2.96
C VAL A 212 31.16 35.14 2.12
N ASN A 213 31.83 34.58 1.11
CA ASN A 213 32.75 35.29 0.22
C ASN A 213 32.06 35.88 -1.02
N VAL A 214 30.76 36.18 -0.91
CA VAL A 214 29.97 36.80 -1.98
C VAL A 214 30.17 38.31 -2.03
N ARG A 215 29.94 38.91 -3.20
CA ARG A 215 30.18 40.34 -3.44
C ARG A 215 29.07 41.25 -2.95
N THR A 216 27.84 40.73 -2.86
CA THR A 216 26.65 41.52 -2.53
C THR A 216 25.85 40.92 -1.38
N ALA A 217 25.21 41.78 -0.58
CA ALA A 217 24.28 41.34 0.46
C ALA A 217 23.11 40.54 -0.12
N ALA A 218 22.58 40.92 -1.29
CA ALA A 218 21.53 40.17 -1.97
C ALA A 218 21.96 38.72 -2.30
N ALA A 219 23.17 38.53 -2.83
CA ALA A 219 23.70 37.19 -3.12
C ALA A 219 23.95 36.35 -1.86
N LEU A 220 24.17 37.00 -0.71
CA LEU A 220 24.22 36.29 0.57
C LEU A 220 22.82 35.84 1.01
N LEU A 221 21.83 36.74 0.94
CA LEU A 221 20.45 36.48 1.34
C LEU A 221 19.77 35.42 0.47
N ASP A 222 20.06 35.42 -0.84
CA ASP A 222 19.52 34.46 -1.82
C ASP A 222 19.83 33.01 -1.45
N GLN A 223 20.98 32.76 -0.82
CA GLN A 223 21.33 31.41 -0.34
C GLN A 223 20.32 30.88 0.69
N PHE A 224 19.63 31.74 1.43
CA PHE A 224 18.66 31.35 2.45
C PHE A 224 17.22 31.31 1.94
N TYR A 225 16.94 31.81 0.73
CA TYR A 225 15.61 31.87 0.14
C TYR A 225 14.99 30.47 0.07
N GLU A 226 13.74 30.34 0.53
CA GLU A 226 12.95 29.11 0.72
C GLU A 226 13.58 28.05 1.66
N LYS A 227 14.83 28.23 2.08
CA LYS A 227 15.59 27.27 2.89
C LYS A 227 15.56 27.59 4.37
N ARG A 228 15.85 28.84 4.77
CA ARG A 228 16.02 29.25 6.17
C ARG A 228 15.49 30.64 6.48
N ARG A 229 15.07 30.82 7.72
CA ARG A 229 14.71 32.12 8.32
C ARG A 229 15.98 32.77 8.85
N LEU A 230 16.02 34.10 8.90
CA LEU A 230 17.17 34.82 9.44
C LEU A 230 16.81 35.55 10.72
N LEU A 231 17.65 35.40 11.75
CA LEU A 231 17.64 36.21 12.95
C LEU A 231 18.91 37.06 12.96
N ILE A 232 18.79 38.33 12.55
CA ILE A 232 19.94 39.22 12.44
C ILE A 232 20.04 40.06 13.70
N ILE A 233 21.14 39.91 14.45
CA ILE A 233 21.40 40.63 15.69
C ILE A 233 22.49 41.68 15.40
N SER A 234 22.12 42.96 15.43
CA SER A 234 23.03 44.09 15.21
C SER A 234 23.32 44.83 16.51
N THR A 235 24.58 45.19 16.73
CA THR A 235 25.02 45.98 17.88
C THR A 235 26.18 46.92 17.50
N PRO A 236 26.27 48.12 18.11
CA PRO A 236 27.41 49.03 17.89
C PRO A 236 28.73 48.51 18.47
N THR A 237 28.71 47.61 19.45
CA THR A 237 29.93 47.04 20.08
C THR A 237 29.65 45.67 20.70
N ALA A 238 30.69 44.82 20.77
CA ALA A 238 30.65 43.51 21.42
C ALA A 238 30.43 43.61 22.95
N ALA A 239 30.78 44.76 23.55
CA ALA A 239 30.57 45.02 24.98
C ALA A 239 29.12 45.43 25.32
N ASN A 240 28.25 45.60 24.33
CA ASN A 240 26.87 46.03 24.54
C ASN A 240 26.10 45.02 25.40
N PHE A 241 25.41 45.53 26.43
CA PHE A 241 24.68 44.71 27.40
C PHE A 241 23.57 43.87 26.74
N PHE A 242 22.75 44.46 25.88
CA PHE A 242 21.66 43.77 25.19
C PHE A 242 22.15 42.69 24.24
N TYR A 243 23.26 42.94 23.53
CA TYR A 243 23.88 41.92 22.68
C TYR A 243 24.33 40.70 23.48
N ARG A 244 25.06 40.90 24.59
CA ARG A 244 25.52 39.79 25.45
C ARG A 244 24.34 39.04 26.08
N MET A 245 23.31 39.75 26.51
CA MET A 245 22.09 39.15 27.04
C MET A 245 21.36 38.31 25.98
N GLN A 246 21.19 38.82 24.76
CA GLN A 246 20.53 38.10 23.67
C GLN A 246 21.27 36.80 23.35
N LEU A 247 22.59 36.84 23.19
CA LEU A 247 23.37 35.64 22.90
C LEU A 247 23.29 34.60 24.03
N GLY A 248 23.33 35.06 25.29
CA GLY A 248 23.17 34.17 26.45
C GLY A 248 21.81 33.46 26.47
N MET A 249 20.74 34.14 26.07
CA MET A 249 19.40 33.54 25.97
C MET A 249 19.26 32.56 24.79
N LEU A 250 19.95 32.80 23.67
CA LEU A 250 19.86 31.93 22.50
C LEU A 250 20.70 30.66 22.62
N GLN A 251 21.80 30.70 23.38
CA GLN A 251 22.70 29.55 23.55
C GLN A 251 21.99 28.25 24.01
N PRO A 252 21.15 28.24 25.08
CA PRO A 252 20.40 27.04 25.46
C PRO A 252 19.22 26.72 24.52
N ALA A 253 18.83 27.64 23.63
CA ALA A 253 17.67 27.53 22.76
C ALA A 253 18.01 27.03 21.34
N GLN A 254 19.23 26.53 21.12
CA GLN A 254 19.74 26.13 19.80
C GLN A 254 18.85 25.11 19.10
N CYS A 255 18.40 24.07 19.82
CA CYS A 255 17.48 23.08 19.27
C CYS A 255 16.19 23.72 18.75
N GLY A 256 15.62 24.68 19.50
CA GLY A 256 14.40 25.37 19.12
C GLY A 256 14.55 26.26 17.88
N LEU A 257 15.74 26.83 17.66
CA LEU A 257 16.10 27.56 16.45
C LEU A 257 16.25 26.62 15.25
N ASP A 258 16.90 25.47 15.45
CA ASP A 258 17.13 24.48 14.40
C ASP A 258 15.81 23.87 13.92
N LEU A 259 14.89 23.52 14.83
CA LEU A 259 13.52 23.08 14.47
C LEU A 259 12.74 24.10 13.64
N ARG A 260 13.08 25.39 13.80
CA ARG A 260 12.45 26.52 13.10
C ARG A 260 13.26 26.99 11.90
N HIS A 261 14.32 26.27 11.54
CA HIS A 261 15.18 26.57 10.40
C HIS A 261 15.75 27.99 10.46
N VAL A 262 16.15 28.46 11.65
CA VAL A 262 16.65 29.82 11.86
C VAL A 262 18.17 29.84 11.78
N THR A 263 18.72 30.72 10.94
CA THR A 263 20.14 31.08 10.95
C THR A 263 20.33 32.40 11.68
N VAL A 264 21.21 32.40 12.69
CA VAL A 264 21.60 33.63 13.38
C VAL A 264 22.73 34.32 12.62
N VAL A 265 22.54 35.61 12.33
CA VAL A 265 23.55 36.48 11.72
C VAL A 265 23.88 37.58 12.71
N GLU A 266 25.14 37.69 13.11
CA GLU A 266 25.59 38.72 14.04
C GLU A 266 26.27 39.84 13.26
N LEU A 267 25.93 41.10 13.54
CA LEU A 267 26.55 42.29 12.97
C LEU A 267 27.04 43.17 14.12
N VAL A 268 28.36 43.20 14.34
CA VAL A 268 28.97 43.81 15.54
C VAL A 268 29.91 44.93 15.12
N GLY A 269 29.83 46.07 15.80
CA GLY A 269 30.70 47.22 15.51
C GLY A 269 30.10 48.19 14.50
N VAL A 270 30.81 49.28 14.25
CA VAL A 270 30.46 50.31 13.26
C VAL A 270 31.54 50.35 12.17
N PHE A 271 31.16 50.67 10.94
CA PHE A 271 32.11 50.85 9.83
C PHE A 271 33.19 51.89 10.18
N PRO A 272 34.48 51.65 9.88
CA PRO A 272 35.03 50.55 9.07
C PRO A 272 35.37 49.26 9.85
N ALA A 273 35.34 49.28 11.18
CA ALA A 273 35.78 48.17 12.04
C ALA A 273 34.70 47.11 12.34
N GLN A 274 33.55 47.19 11.69
CA GLN A 274 32.45 46.26 11.90
C GLN A 274 32.74 44.87 11.32
N ILE A 275 32.18 43.85 11.96
CA ILE A 275 32.34 42.45 11.57
C ILE A 275 30.95 41.83 11.51
N GLY A 276 30.69 41.02 10.48
CA GLY A 276 29.53 40.13 10.46
C GLY A 276 29.95 38.69 10.77
N ARG A 277 29.05 37.88 11.32
CA ARG A 277 29.32 36.47 11.61
C ARG A 277 28.07 35.60 11.42
N ILE A 278 28.28 34.40 10.88
CA ILE A 278 27.28 33.33 10.82
C ILE A 278 27.95 32.05 11.33
N GLY A 279 27.58 31.61 12.54
CA GLY A 279 28.24 30.46 13.18
C GLY A 279 29.74 30.70 13.37
N VAL A 280 30.61 29.99 12.66
CA VAL A 280 32.07 30.22 12.69
C VAL A 280 32.58 31.05 11.50
N LYS A 281 31.72 31.36 10.53
CA LYS A 281 32.11 32.07 9.30
C LYS A 281 32.04 33.59 9.52
N LEU A 282 33.11 34.29 9.21
CA LEU A 282 33.18 35.76 9.27
C LEU A 282 32.76 36.37 7.93
N LEU A 283 31.93 37.39 7.99
CA LEU A 283 31.54 38.19 6.84
C LEU A 283 32.51 39.37 6.73
N PRO A 284 32.99 39.71 5.52
CA PRO A 284 33.80 40.90 5.29
C PRO A 284 33.09 42.17 5.81
N PRO A 285 33.82 43.17 6.35
CA PRO A 285 33.23 44.41 6.86
C PRO A 285 32.31 45.12 5.85
N SER A 286 32.69 45.08 4.57
CA SER A 286 31.91 45.64 3.45
C SER A 286 30.59 44.89 3.23
N LEU A 287 30.59 43.55 3.31
CA LEU A 287 29.38 42.74 3.18
C LEU A 287 28.44 42.95 4.36
N ALA A 288 28.99 43.02 5.59
CA ALA A 288 28.23 43.38 6.78
C ALA A 288 27.60 44.79 6.65
N LEU A 289 28.27 45.73 5.97
CA LEU A 289 27.78 47.09 5.77
C LEU A 289 26.63 47.09 4.78
N GLN A 290 26.80 46.39 3.66
CA GLN A 290 25.75 46.22 2.67
C GLN A 290 24.50 45.57 3.27
N LEU A 291 24.64 44.56 4.14
CA LEU A 291 23.49 43.96 4.84
C LEU A 291 22.74 45.00 5.67
N ARG A 292 23.45 45.82 6.46
CA ARG A 292 22.81 46.88 7.25
C ARG A 292 22.08 47.89 6.36
N LEU A 293 22.70 48.31 5.26
CA LEU A 293 22.11 49.28 4.33
C LEU A 293 20.88 48.70 3.61
N LEU A 294 21.01 47.49 3.06
CA LEU A 294 19.94 46.78 2.35
C LEU A 294 18.72 46.57 3.25
N LEU A 295 18.96 46.16 4.49
CA LEU A 295 17.92 45.88 5.47
C LEU A 295 17.60 47.08 6.37
N ARG A 296 18.14 48.28 6.08
CA ARG A 296 17.93 49.52 6.87
C ARG A 296 18.10 49.31 8.39
N ILE A 297 19.14 48.59 8.80
CA ILE A 297 19.41 48.27 10.20
C ILE A 297 20.19 49.43 10.85
N PRO A 298 19.77 49.95 12.02
CA PRO A 298 20.51 50.98 12.74
C PRO A 298 21.96 50.58 13.05
N HIS A 299 22.87 51.55 12.93
CA HIS A 299 24.31 51.34 13.19
C HIS A 299 24.71 51.58 14.65
N TYR A 300 24.00 52.48 15.33
CA TYR A 300 24.40 52.99 16.64
C TYR A 300 23.55 52.47 17.80
N SER A 301 22.61 51.57 17.52
CA SER A 301 21.75 50.96 18.52
C SER A 301 21.68 49.45 18.33
N PHE A 302 21.34 48.76 19.42
CA PHE A 302 21.00 47.35 19.37
C PHE A 302 19.72 47.17 18.55
N ASN A 303 19.71 46.17 17.66
CA ASN A 303 18.52 45.83 16.90
C ASN A 303 18.53 44.36 16.48
N ILE A 304 17.40 43.68 16.62
CA ILE A 304 17.16 42.36 16.06
C ILE A 304 16.22 42.51 14.87
N VAL A 305 16.49 41.81 13.77
CA VAL A 305 15.58 41.67 12.63
C VAL A 305 15.23 40.20 12.43
N VAL A 306 13.94 39.88 12.38
CA VAL A 306 13.44 38.54 12.07
C VAL A 306 12.94 38.54 10.63
N MET A 307 13.55 37.70 9.79
CA MET A 307 13.15 37.52 8.39
C MET A 307 12.58 36.12 8.16
N ASP A 308 11.54 36.02 7.36
CA ASP A 308 11.00 34.72 6.92
C ASP A 308 11.84 34.10 5.79
N LYS A 309 11.44 32.90 5.34
CA LYS A 309 12.12 32.17 4.27
C LYS A 309 12.01 32.82 2.89
N HIS A 310 11.08 33.75 2.69
CA HIS A 310 10.97 34.50 1.43
C HIS A 310 11.81 35.80 1.47
N GLY A 311 12.61 35.99 2.53
CA GLY A 311 13.41 37.20 2.72
C GLY A 311 12.60 38.41 3.15
N MET A 312 11.36 38.24 3.63
CA MET A 312 10.56 39.36 4.13
C MET A 312 10.91 39.69 5.57
N ASP A 313 11.11 40.97 5.84
CA ASP A 313 11.20 41.54 7.20
C ASP A 313 9.85 41.40 7.91
N LYS A 314 9.82 40.69 9.04
CA LYS A 314 8.59 40.38 9.79
C LYS A 314 8.47 41.15 11.09
N GLU A 315 9.57 41.30 11.82
CA GLU A 315 9.55 41.91 13.15
C GLU A 315 10.93 42.44 13.50
N ARG A 316 10.96 43.55 14.26
CA ARG A 316 12.20 44.17 14.73
C ARG A 316 12.15 44.46 16.21
N TYR A 317 13.20 44.08 16.93
CA TYR A 317 13.31 44.34 18.36
C TYR A 317 14.44 45.33 18.67
N PRO A 318 14.15 46.50 19.26
CA PRO A 318 15.18 47.42 19.73
C PRO A 318 15.79 47.02 21.08
N PHE A 319 15.34 45.91 21.67
CA PHE A 319 15.80 45.32 22.94
C PHE A 319 15.82 43.78 22.82
N PRO A 320 16.49 43.05 23.74
CA PRO A 320 16.56 41.59 23.68
C PRO A 320 15.17 40.94 23.69
N ALA A 321 14.98 39.94 22.84
CA ALA A 321 13.75 39.15 22.74
C ALA A 321 13.99 37.75 23.29
N THR A 322 13.07 37.27 24.11
CA THR A 322 13.18 35.92 24.69
C THR A 322 13.01 34.86 23.60
N PRO A 323 13.60 33.66 23.75
CA PRO A 323 13.38 32.56 22.83
C PRO A 323 11.89 32.22 22.66
N ALA A 324 11.11 32.28 23.75
CA ALA A 324 9.67 32.02 23.71
C ALA A 324 8.91 33.02 22.82
N GLU A 325 9.22 34.32 22.92
CA GLU A 325 8.62 35.35 22.05
C GLU A 325 9.00 35.15 20.58
N LEU A 326 10.29 34.90 20.31
CA LEU A 326 10.79 34.65 18.95
C LEU A 326 10.12 33.41 18.34
N PHE A 327 10.00 32.33 19.12
CA PHE A 327 9.38 31.08 18.67
C PHE A 327 7.89 31.26 18.42
N ALA A 328 7.17 31.93 19.33
CA ALA A 328 5.74 32.22 19.17
C ALA A 328 5.45 33.09 17.93
N LEU A 329 6.35 34.01 17.58
CA LEU A 329 6.27 34.78 16.34
C LEU A 329 6.47 33.86 15.13
N ILE A 330 7.56 33.11 15.10
CA ILE A 330 7.95 32.27 13.95
C ILE A 330 6.91 31.17 13.68
N ASP A 331 6.34 30.58 14.73
CA ASP A 331 5.32 29.53 14.64
C ASP A 331 4.00 30.02 13.99
N LYS A 332 3.80 31.33 13.86
CA LYS A 332 2.67 31.91 13.11
C LYS A 332 2.91 31.98 11.60
N PHE A 333 4.14 31.82 11.12
CA PHE A 333 4.46 31.97 9.70
C PHE A 333 3.83 30.84 8.87
N PRO A 334 3.30 31.11 7.65
CA PRO A 334 2.59 30.10 6.85
C PRO A 334 3.39 28.81 6.62
N LEU A 335 4.61 28.92 6.08
CA LEU A 335 5.50 27.76 5.86
C LEU A 335 5.86 27.02 7.16
N ARG A 336 5.81 27.70 8.31
CA ARG A 336 6.13 27.06 9.59
C ARG A 336 5.03 26.10 10.03
N LYS A 337 3.76 26.41 9.73
CA LYS A 337 2.62 25.56 10.09
C LYS A 337 2.66 24.20 9.38
N ASP A 338 3.10 24.17 8.13
CA ASP A 338 3.25 22.93 7.38
C ASP A 338 4.45 22.11 7.87
N GLU A 339 5.57 22.78 8.18
CA GLU A 339 6.74 22.15 8.83
C GLU A 339 6.37 21.51 10.17
N MET A 340 5.51 22.14 10.98
CA MET A 340 5.07 21.60 12.29
C MET A 340 4.29 20.29 12.14
N LYS A 341 3.38 20.20 11.17
CA LYS A 341 2.59 18.99 10.93
C LYS A 341 3.50 17.82 10.58
N LEU A 342 4.43 18.07 9.67
CA LEU A 342 5.40 17.08 9.25
C LEU A 342 6.30 16.64 10.42
N GLN A 343 6.82 17.58 11.21
CA GLN A 343 7.64 17.29 12.39
C GLN A 343 6.89 16.44 13.43
N ALA A 344 5.59 16.69 13.62
CA ALA A 344 4.75 15.90 14.52
C ALA A 344 4.55 14.46 14.02
N GLU A 345 4.33 14.28 12.72
CA GLU A 345 4.18 12.94 12.09
C GLU A 345 5.43 12.07 12.25
N ILE A 346 6.62 12.68 12.26
CA ILE A 346 7.91 11.98 12.38
C ILE A 346 8.46 11.94 13.82
N GLY A 347 7.74 12.51 14.80
CA GLY A 347 8.16 12.54 16.19
C GLY A 347 9.38 13.41 16.48
N GLN A 348 9.66 14.42 15.64
CA GLN A 348 10.78 15.34 15.84
C GLN A 348 10.39 16.44 16.84
N SER A 349 11.02 16.42 18.02
CA SER A 349 10.83 17.43 19.06
C SER A 349 12.17 17.87 19.65
N CYS A 350 12.17 19.01 20.34
CA CYS A 350 13.24 19.37 21.25
C CYS A 350 12.88 18.89 22.66
N PRO A 351 13.85 18.32 23.42
CA PRO A 351 13.66 17.95 24.81
C PRO A 351 13.38 19.16 25.72
#